data_AF-A0A9W8ZQF8-F1
#
_entry.id   AF-A0A9W8ZQF8-F1
#
_cell.length_a   1.000
_cell.length_b   1.000
_cell.length_c   1.000
_cell.angle_alpha   90.00
_cell.angle_beta   90.00
_cell.angle_gamma   90.00
#
_symmetry.space_group_name_H-M   'P 1'
#
loop_
_entity.id
_entity.type
_entity.pdbx_description
1 polymer ?
#
loop_
_entity_poly.entity_id
_entity_poly.type
_entity_poly.pdbx_seq_one_letter_code
_entity_poly.pdbx_strand_id
1 'polypeptide(L)'
;FLTQYLHKHVAIFEHEEAQILQNSLQVMILDIRALYEQRVESSHLGRPEVVYTEYTGRPGRPRTVINPDFLRFAYRHRTTSGLSHFLDVPRSTLRRRLLESGIASPGTNPFPANGYSTGGSNEVRISDEDELLNAETSHWCNLGLIRWGIIIHGFIDGYSRLITGLRASNNNRGQTVLSLFLSA
;
A
#
# COMPACT_ATOMS: atom_id res chain seq x y z
N PHE A 1 22.56 30.90 2.70
CA PHE A 1 22.97 30.53 1.33
C PHE A 1 22.73 31.70 0.36
N LEU A 2 21.49 32.18 0.17
CA LEU A 2 21.17 33.29 -0.76
C LEU A 2 21.86 34.63 -0.42
N THR A 3 21.87 35.04 0.85
CA THR A 3 22.59 36.25 1.30
C THR A 3 24.10 36.17 1.04
N GLN A 4 24.70 34.99 1.17
CA GLN A 4 26.11 34.76 0.90
C GLN A 4 26.43 34.76 -0.60
N TYR A 5 25.47 34.32 -1.44
CA TYR A 5 25.59 34.37 -2.89
C TYR A 5 25.54 35.82 -3.41
N LEU A 6 24.62 36.64 -2.88
CA LEU A 6 24.54 38.06 -3.23
C LEU A 6 25.80 38.84 -2.86
N HIS A 7 26.41 38.56 -1.71
CA HIS A 7 27.70 39.16 -1.34
C HIS A 7 28.82 38.84 -2.34
N LYS A 8 28.80 37.66 -2.98
CA LYS A 8 29.80 37.29 -4.00
C LYS A 8 29.59 38.00 -5.34
N HIS A 9 28.37 38.46 -5.61
CA HIS A 9 27.99 39.10 -6.87
C HIS A 9 27.66 40.59 -6.71
N VAL A 10 27.96 41.19 -5.56
CA VAL A 10 27.64 42.59 -5.25
C VAL A 10 28.27 43.57 -6.25
N ALA A 11 29.41 43.21 -6.84
CA ALA A 11 30.12 44.01 -7.83
C ALA A 11 29.41 44.11 -9.20
N ILE A 12 28.35 43.32 -9.43
CA ILE A 12 27.57 43.32 -10.68
C ILE A 12 26.44 44.36 -10.61
N PHE A 13 26.05 44.80 -9.41
CA PHE A 13 24.91 45.69 -9.17
C PHE A 13 25.39 47.07 -8.74
N GLU A 14 24.58 48.10 -9.00
CA GLU A 14 24.80 49.39 -8.37
C GLU A 14 24.55 49.31 -6.86
N HIS A 15 25.24 50.15 -6.09
CA HIS A 15 25.24 50.07 -4.62
C HIS A 15 23.83 50.20 -4.03
N GLU A 16 22.98 51.04 -4.62
CA GLU A 16 21.59 51.24 -4.19
C GLU A 16 20.73 50.00 -4.48
N GLU A 17 20.84 49.43 -5.68
CA GLU A 17 20.12 48.22 -6.06
C GLU A 17 20.51 47.02 -5.20
N ALA A 18 21.81 46.86 -4.94
CA ALA A 18 22.31 45.82 -4.05
C ALA A 18 21.73 45.95 -2.64
N GLN A 19 21.62 47.17 -2.11
CA GLN A 19 21.04 47.44 -0.80
C GLN A 19 19.55 47.11 -0.76
N ILE A 20 18.79 47.49 -1.80
CA ILE A 20 17.36 47.18 -1.94
C ILE A 20 17.15 45.67 -1.98
N LEU A 21 17.96 44.94 -2.75
CA LEU A 21 17.88 43.48 -2.86
C LEU A 21 18.21 42.79 -1.54
N GLN A 22 19.24 43.24 -0.83
CA GLN A 22 19.59 42.71 0.48
C GLN A 22 18.46 42.91 1.49
N ASN A 23 17.91 44.12 1.57
CA ASN A 23 16.81 44.44 2.47
C ASN A 23 15.56 43.61 2.15
N SER A 24 15.18 43.51 0.87
CA SER A 24 14.01 42.74 0.43
C SER A 24 14.14 41.25 0.75
N LEU A 25 15.33 40.68 0.56
CA LEU A 25 15.58 39.28 0.92
C LEU A 25 15.61 39.05 2.42
N GLN A 26 16.12 40.01 3.19
CA GLN A 26 16.12 39.90 4.65
C GLN A 26 14.68 39.90 5.18
N VAL A 27 13.82 40.77 4.67
CA VAL A 27 12.39 40.79 4.99
C VAL A 27 11.73 39.46 4.60
N MET A 28 11.96 38.97 3.37
CA MET A 28 11.41 37.70 2.91
C MET A 28 11.83 36.51 3.81
N ILE A 29 13.09 36.46 4.24
CA ILE A 29 13.58 35.40 5.13
C ILE A 29 12.88 35.48 6.50
N LEU A 30 12.66 36.68 7.03
CA LEU A 30 11.94 36.88 8.28
C LEU A 30 10.48 36.43 8.16
N ASP A 31 9.80 36.79 7.07
CA ASP A 31 8.42 36.38 6.81
C ASP A 31 8.31 34.85 6.71
N ILE A 32 9.23 34.20 5.99
CA ILE A 32 9.27 32.73 5.89
C ILE A 32 9.44 32.09 7.28
N ARG A 33 10.31 32.66 8.13
CA ARG A 33 10.52 32.15 9.49
C ARG A 33 9.28 32.34 10.36
N ALA A 34 8.66 33.51 10.32
CA ALA A 34 7.43 33.78 11.06
C ALA A 34 6.28 32.84 10.62
N LEU A 35 6.13 32.62 9.32
CA LEU A 35 5.16 31.67 8.78
C LEU A 35 5.48 30.22 9.16
N TYR A 36 6.77 29.85 9.18
CA TYR A 36 7.20 28.53 9.64
C TYR A 36 6.87 28.33 11.12
N GLU A 37 7.18 29.30 11.98
CA GLU A 37 6.87 29.27 13.41
C GLU A 37 5.36 29.17 13.64
N GLN A 38 4.57 30.01 12.96
CA GLN A 38 3.11 29.95 13.01
C GLN A 38 2.57 28.59 12.53
N ARG A 39 3.17 28.01 11.49
CA ARG A 39 2.81 26.68 10.97
C ARG A 39 3.16 25.60 11.98
N VAL A 40 4.34 25.65 12.60
CA VAL A 40 4.78 24.72 13.63
C VAL A 40 3.90 24.81 14.87
N GLU A 41 3.57 26.02 15.32
CA GLU A 41 2.63 26.24 16.43
C GLU A 41 1.23 25.71 16.09
N SER A 42 0.73 25.97 14.88
CA SER A 42 -0.54 25.37 14.40
C SER A 42 -0.47 23.84 14.26
N SER A 43 0.74 23.30 14.09
CA SER A 43 1.02 21.85 14.00
C SER A 43 1.16 21.19 15.39
N HIS A 44 0.92 21.91 16.49
CA HIS A 44 0.61 21.30 17.79
C HIS A 44 -0.71 20.53 17.80
N LEU A 45 -1.50 20.61 16.71
CA LEU A 45 -2.39 19.52 16.33
C LEU A 45 -1.52 18.30 16.04
N GLY A 46 -1.34 17.44 17.05
CA GLY A 46 -0.29 16.41 17.13
C GLY A 46 -0.08 15.57 15.87
N ARG A 47 1.07 14.87 15.82
CA ARG A 47 1.42 13.96 14.72
C ARG A 47 0.19 13.13 14.35
N PRO A 48 -0.34 13.22 13.11
CA PRO A 48 -1.50 12.43 12.74
C PRO A 48 -1.11 10.97 12.94
N GLU A 49 -1.85 10.26 13.78
CA GLU A 49 -1.57 8.86 14.05
C GLU A 49 -1.87 8.07 12.77
N VAL A 50 -0.81 7.82 12.00
CA VAL A 50 -0.93 7.24 10.65
C VAL A 50 -1.47 5.81 10.73
N VAL A 51 -1.09 5.08 11.77
CA VAL A 51 -1.52 3.71 12.04
C VAL A 51 -1.89 3.60 13.51
N TYR A 52 -3.11 3.15 13.79
CA TYR A 52 -3.60 2.94 15.16
C TYR A 52 -4.41 1.65 15.27
N THR A 53 -4.64 1.20 16.49
CA THR A 53 -5.43 -0.01 16.76
C THR A 53 -6.82 0.36 17.26
N GLU A 54 -7.84 -0.10 16.56
CA GLU A 54 -9.25 0.10 16.89
C GLU A 54 -9.82 -1.14 17.61
N TYR A 55 -10.41 -0.91 18.78
CA TYR A 55 -11.07 -1.94 19.57
C TYR A 55 -12.57 -1.89 19.32
N THR A 56 -13.12 -2.95 18.74
CA THR A 56 -14.53 -3.01 18.32
C THR A 56 -15.50 -3.44 19.44
N GLY A 57 -14.99 -3.70 20.65
CA GLY A 57 -15.76 -4.20 21.80
C GLY A 57 -16.29 -5.64 21.65
N ARG A 58 -16.04 -6.30 20.52
CA ARG A 58 -16.43 -7.69 20.25
C ARG A 58 -15.23 -8.63 20.44
N PRO A 59 -15.46 -9.92 20.77
CA PRO A 59 -14.39 -10.91 20.83
C PRO A 59 -13.65 -11.00 19.49
N GLY A 60 -12.32 -10.88 19.50
CA GLY A 60 -11.48 -10.97 18.30
C GLY A 60 -10.19 -10.16 18.40
N ARG A 61 -9.26 -10.36 17.45
CA ARG A 61 -8.02 -9.57 17.36
C ARG A 61 -8.34 -8.11 17.03
N PRO A 62 -7.81 -7.13 17.81
CA PRO A 62 -7.99 -5.71 17.53
C PRO A 62 -7.59 -5.31 16.11
N ARG A 63 -8.26 -4.31 15.56
CA ARG A 63 -8.20 -3.97 14.15
C ARG A 63 -7.18 -2.87 13.89
N THR A 64 -6.13 -3.14 13.11
CA THR A 64 -5.14 -2.13 12.70
C THR A 64 -5.71 -1.20 11.64
N VAL A 65 -5.98 0.06 11.97
CA VAL A 65 -6.50 1.12 11.10
C VAL A 65 -5.37 1.99 10.59
N ILE A 66 -5.48 2.41 9.33
CA ILE A 66 -4.55 3.35 8.68
C ILE A 66 -5.37 4.58 8.30
N ASN A 67 -4.85 5.78 8.56
CA ASN A 67 -5.52 7.02 8.17
C ASN A 67 -5.78 7.05 6.64
N PRO A 68 -7.04 7.20 6.19
CA PRO A 68 -7.40 7.09 4.77
C PRO A 68 -6.84 8.22 3.92
N ASP A 69 -6.74 9.44 4.45
CA ASP A 69 -6.19 10.60 3.72
C ASP A 69 -4.69 10.43 3.49
N PHE A 70 -3.98 9.99 4.53
CA PHE A 70 -2.57 9.63 4.42
C PHE A 70 -2.39 8.49 3.41
N LEU A 71 -3.22 7.45 3.49
CA LEU A 71 -3.13 6.28 2.61
C LEU A 71 -3.37 6.67 1.14
N ARG A 72 -4.33 7.56 0.88
CA ARG A 72 -4.64 8.08 -0.46
C ARG A 72 -3.48 8.89 -1.04
N PHE A 73 -2.86 9.74 -0.22
CA PHE A 73 -1.67 10.48 -0.60
C PHE A 73 -0.49 9.55 -0.89
N ALA A 74 -0.19 8.64 0.05
CA ALA A 74 1.00 7.80 0.00
C ALA A 74 0.93 6.77 -1.16
N TYR A 75 -0.26 6.26 -1.47
CA TYR A 75 -0.49 5.33 -2.60
C TYR A 75 -0.22 5.94 -3.97
N ARG A 76 -0.35 7.27 -4.12
CA ARG A 76 0.00 7.96 -5.39
C ARG A 76 1.50 8.04 -5.63
N HIS A 77 2.31 7.95 -4.58
CA HIS A 77 3.75 8.21 -4.65
C HIS A 77 4.62 7.00 -4.31
N ARG A 78 4.04 5.93 -3.76
CA ARG A 78 4.78 4.71 -3.37
C ARG A 78 4.02 3.45 -3.76
N THR A 79 4.78 2.41 -4.10
CA THR A 79 4.23 1.07 -4.32
C THR A 79 3.67 0.48 -3.03
N THR A 80 2.74 -0.46 -3.15
CA THR A 80 2.17 -1.20 -2.01
C THR A 80 3.23 -1.89 -1.15
N SER A 81 4.28 -2.41 -1.78
CA SER A 81 5.44 -3.00 -1.09
C SER A 81 6.22 -1.97 -0.29
N GLY A 82 6.49 -0.80 -0.88
CA GLY A 82 7.19 0.29 -0.20
C GLY A 82 6.38 0.85 0.98
N LEU A 83 5.07 0.96 0.83
CA LEU A 83 4.17 1.39 1.91
C LEU A 83 4.10 0.38 3.05
N SER A 84 4.10 -0.91 2.75
CA SER A 84 4.09 -1.96 3.78
C SER A 84 5.33 -1.90 4.65
N HIS A 85 6.51 -1.73 4.06
CA HIS A 85 7.75 -1.54 4.82
C HIS A 85 7.78 -0.21 5.57
N PHE A 86 7.27 0.87 4.97
CA PHE A 86 7.25 2.19 5.60
C PHE A 86 6.31 2.28 6.82
N LEU A 87 5.14 1.64 6.73
CA LEU A 87 4.12 1.65 7.79
C LEU A 87 4.27 0.52 8.80
N ASP A 88 5.20 -0.42 8.57
CA ASP A 88 5.33 -1.68 9.33
C ASP A 88 4.00 -2.45 9.45
N VAL A 89 3.24 -2.45 8.35
CA VAL A 89 1.94 -3.15 8.26
C VAL A 89 2.02 -4.21 7.18
N PRO A 90 1.52 -5.45 7.43
CA PRO A 90 1.46 -6.48 6.41
C PRO A 90 0.70 -6.02 5.16
N ARG A 91 1.21 -6.37 3.97
CA ARG A 91 0.61 -6.00 2.67
C ARG A 91 -0.86 -6.39 2.54
N SER A 92 -1.28 -7.49 3.17
CA SER A 92 -2.68 -7.93 3.22
C SER A 92 -3.58 -6.94 3.96
N THR A 93 -3.13 -6.42 5.11
CA THR A 93 -3.83 -5.40 5.87
C THR A 93 -3.88 -4.09 5.10
N LEU A 94 -2.75 -3.67 4.50
CA LEU A 94 -2.69 -2.48 3.65
C LEU A 94 -3.65 -2.57 2.45
N ARG A 95 -3.68 -3.69 1.73
CA ARG A 95 -4.59 -3.94 0.60
C ARG A 95 -6.04 -3.89 1.04
N ARG A 96 -6.39 -4.54 2.14
CA ARG A 96 -7.73 -4.48 2.72
C ARG A 96 -8.13 -3.03 3.03
N ARG A 97 -7.22 -2.20 3.58
CA ARG A 97 -7.51 -0.79 3.84
C ARG A 97 -7.71 0.03 2.58
N LEU A 98 -6.90 -0.20 1.55
CA LEU A 98 -7.07 0.45 0.25
C LEU A 98 -8.43 0.13 -0.39
N LEU A 99 -8.91 -1.11 -0.26
CA LEU A 99 -10.23 -1.53 -0.75
C LEU A 99 -11.37 -0.94 0.10
N GLU A 100 -11.29 -1.04 1.43
CA GLU A 100 -12.30 -0.49 2.35
C GLU A 100 -12.46 1.04 2.20
N SER A 101 -11.36 1.76 1.94
CA SER A 101 -11.37 3.21 1.73
C SER A 101 -11.74 3.62 0.29
N GLY A 102 -11.99 2.66 -0.62
CA GLY A 102 -12.32 2.94 -2.02
C GLY A 102 -11.18 3.58 -2.83
N ILE A 103 -9.94 3.49 -2.34
CA ILE A 103 -8.74 4.04 -3.02
C ILE A 103 -8.26 3.08 -4.11
N ALA A 104 -8.43 1.78 -3.89
CA ALA A 104 -8.16 0.74 -4.88
C ALA A 104 -9.45 -0.03 -5.19
N SER A 105 -9.61 -0.45 -6.44
CA SER A 105 -10.68 -1.34 -6.84
C SER A 105 -10.30 -2.80 -6.57
N PRO A 106 -11.26 -3.67 -6.19
CA PRO A 106 -11.04 -5.11 -6.20
C PRO A 106 -10.53 -5.54 -7.57
N GLY A 107 -9.48 -6.37 -7.60
CA GLY A 107 -8.99 -6.91 -8.87
C GLY A 107 -10.09 -7.74 -9.53
N THR A 108 -10.26 -7.58 -10.83
CA THR A 108 -11.15 -8.42 -11.63
C THR A 108 -10.74 -9.88 -11.45
N ASN A 109 -11.70 -10.76 -11.19
CA ASN A 109 -11.42 -12.19 -11.14
C ASN A 109 -10.98 -12.64 -12.54
N PRO A 110 -9.71 -13.08 -12.74
CA PRO A 110 -9.22 -13.49 -14.05
C PRO A 110 -9.80 -14.84 -14.50
N PHE A 111 -10.52 -15.54 -13.63
CA PHE A 111 -11.29 -16.72 -13.99
C PHE A 111 -12.70 -16.26 -14.38
N PRO A 112 -13.04 -16.25 -15.69
CA PRO A 112 -14.39 -15.94 -16.10
C PRO A 112 -15.33 -16.95 -15.44
N ALA A 113 -16.42 -16.47 -14.84
CA ALA A 113 -17.46 -17.34 -14.29
C ALA A 113 -18.14 -18.23 -15.36
N ASN A 114 -17.85 -17.99 -16.64
CA ASN A 114 -18.47 -18.63 -17.81
C ASN A 114 -17.86 -20.00 -18.17
N GLY A 115 -17.62 -20.85 -17.18
CA GLY A 115 -17.46 -22.29 -17.36
C GLY A 115 -18.66 -23.11 -16.87
N TYR A 116 -19.57 -22.52 -16.10
CA TYR A 116 -20.83 -23.15 -15.70
C TYR A 116 -21.95 -22.62 -16.59
N SER A 117 -22.14 -23.31 -17.71
CA SER A 117 -23.31 -23.16 -18.57
C SER A 117 -24.58 -23.57 -17.83
N THR A 118 -25.31 -22.57 -17.35
CA THR A 118 -26.78 -22.64 -17.35
C THR A 118 -27.23 -21.63 -18.39
N GLY A 119 -27.83 -22.14 -19.48
CA GLY A 119 -28.03 -21.41 -20.72
C GLY A 119 -28.86 -20.13 -20.59
N GLY A 120 -28.57 -19.18 -21.50
CA GLY A 120 -29.36 -17.97 -21.67
C GLY A 120 -28.55 -16.85 -22.34
N SER A 121 -28.71 -16.74 -23.66
CA SER A 121 -28.22 -15.72 -24.61
C SER A 121 -28.01 -14.29 -24.09
N ASN A 122 -26.84 -13.71 -24.37
CA ASN A 122 -26.70 -12.55 -25.26
C ASN A 122 -25.22 -12.22 -25.54
N GLU A 123 -24.89 -12.10 -26.83
CA GLU A 123 -23.59 -11.63 -27.33
C GLU A 123 -23.38 -10.16 -26.98
N VAL A 124 -22.22 -9.85 -26.39
CA VAL A 124 -21.63 -8.51 -26.45
C VAL A 124 -20.23 -8.67 -27.02
N ARG A 125 -20.03 -8.10 -28.22
CA ARG A 125 -18.72 -7.99 -28.87
C ARG A 125 -17.86 -7.04 -28.05
N ILE A 126 -16.79 -7.57 -27.46
CA ILE A 126 -15.76 -6.78 -26.79
C ILE A 126 -14.63 -6.56 -27.80
N SER A 127 -14.29 -5.28 -28.00
CA SER A 127 -13.25 -4.77 -28.90
C SER A 127 -11.85 -5.13 -28.42
N ASP A 128 -10.95 -5.31 -29.39
CA ASP A 128 -9.58 -5.83 -29.29
C ASP A 128 -8.59 -5.07 -28.36
N GLU A 129 -9.04 -4.03 -27.64
CA GLU A 129 -8.20 -3.27 -26.70
C GLU A 129 -8.06 -3.95 -25.31
N ASP A 130 -8.95 -4.87 -24.95
CA ASP A 130 -8.92 -5.58 -23.66
C ASP A 130 -7.89 -6.72 -23.59
N GLU A 131 -7.31 -7.13 -24.72
CA GLU A 131 -6.35 -8.24 -24.77
C GLU A 131 -4.99 -7.88 -24.12
N LEU A 132 -4.62 -6.60 -24.13
CA LEU A 132 -3.33 -6.15 -23.62
C LEU A 132 -3.31 -5.87 -22.11
N LEU A 133 -4.46 -5.69 -21.47
CA LEU A 133 -4.53 -5.51 -20.01
C LEU A 133 -4.54 -6.83 -19.22
N ASN A 134 -4.87 -7.95 -19.87
CA ASN A 134 -5.02 -9.25 -19.21
C ASN A 134 -3.69 -9.97 -18.91
N ALA A 135 -2.58 -9.52 -19.50
CA ALA A 135 -1.25 -10.06 -19.20
C ALA A 135 -0.78 -9.68 -17.77
N GLU A 136 -1.21 -8.53 -17.25
CA GLU A 136 -0.76 -8.04 -15.93
C GLU A 136 -1.51 -8.69 -14.74
N THR A 137 -2.63 -9.35 -15.00
CA THR A 137 -3.49 -9.98 -13.97
C THR A 137 -2.92 -11.28 -13.40
N SER A 138 -1.82 -11.79 -13.96
CA SER A 138 -1.09 -12.98 -13.49
C SER A 138 -0.26 -12.75 -12.21
N HIS A 139 -0.15 -11.49 -11.75
CA HIS A 139 0.77 -11.10 -10.67
C HIS A 139 0.29 -11.33 -9.23
N TRP A 140 -0.90 -11.93 -9.02
CA TRP A 140 -1.50 -12.05 -7.67
C TRP A 140 -1.46 -13.45 -7.03
N CYS A 141 -0.76 -14.43 -7.62
CA CYS A 141 -0.50 -15.73 -6.97
C CYS A 141 0.89 -15.78 -6.32
N ASN A 142 1.12 -14.98 -5.27
CA ASN A 142 2.38 -15.00 -4.50
C ASN A 142 2.36 -16.00 -3.33
N LEU A 143 2.13 -17.29 -3.62
CA LEU A 143 2.92 -18.31 -2.92
C LEU A 143 3.99 -18.71 -3.92
N GLY A 144 5.27 -18.50 -3.59
CA GLY A 144 6.38 -18.80 -4.50
C GLY A 144 6.39 -20.23 -5.04
N LEU A 145 5.65 -21.14 -4.40
CA LEU A 145 5.46 -22.55 -4.78
C LEU A 145 4.24 -22.82 -5.68
N ILE A 146 3.20 -21.97 -5.67
CA ILE A 146 2.02 -22.15 -6.53
C ILE A 146 2.39 -21.97 -8.01
N ARG A 147 3.32 -21.07 -8.32
CA ARG A 147 3.88 -20.91 -9.68
C ARG A 147 4.52 -22.20 -10.22
N TRP A 148 5.03 -23.06 -9.33
CA TRP A 148 5.62 -24.36 -9.69
C TRP A 148 4.63 -25.51 -9.57
N GLY A 149 3.35 -25.24 -9.31
CA GLY A 149 2.33 -26.26 -9.08
C GLY A 149 2.50 -27.02 -7.77
N ILE A 150 3.14 -26.45 -6.75
CA ILE A 150 3.41 -27.10 -5.46
C ILE A 150 2.51 -26.50 -4.36
N ILE A 151 1.74 -27.36 -3.71
CA ILE A 151 0.84 -27.10 -2.58
C ILE A 151 1.38 -27.81 -1.34
N ILE A 152 1.55 -27.10 -0.23
CA ILE A 152 1.99 -27.67 1.05
C ILE A 152 0.78 -27.93 1.95
N HIS A 153 0.53 -29.18 2.27
CA HIS A 153 -0.46 -29.62 3.25
C HIS A 153 0.23 -29.77 4.60
N GLY A 154 -0.09 -28.88 5.55
CA GLY A 154 0.46 -28.87 6.90
C GLY A 154 -0.61 -29.16 7.94
N PHE A 155 -0.31 -30.05 8.89
CA PHE A 155 -1.15 -30.40 10.03
C PHE A 155 -0.51 -29.82 11.30
N ILE A 156 -1.34 -29.19 12.14
CA ILE A 156 -0.89 -28.55 13.39
C ILE A 156 -1.78 -29.06 14.52
N ASP A 157 -1.16 -29.50 15.61
CA ASP A 157 -1.89 -29.85 16.82
C ASP A 157 -2.48 -28.58 17.48
N GLY A 158 -3.77 -28.62 17.79
CA GLY A 158 -4.50 -27.51 18.38
C GLY A 158 -4.07 -27.18 19.81
N TYR A 159 -3.54 -28.15 20.55
CA TYR A 159 -3.10 -27.96 21.94
C TYR A 159 -1.66 -27.45 22.03
N SER A 160 -0.71 -28.15 21.42
CA SER A 160 0.72 -27.83 21.52
C SER A 160 1.24 -26.87 20.45
N ARG A 161 0.44 -26.58 19.40
CA ARG A 161 0.86 -25.84 18.19
C ARG A 161 2.03 -26.50 17.44
N LEU A 162 2.35 -27.75 17.74
CA LEU A 162 3.37 -28.51 17.04
C LEU A 162 2.87 -28.93 15.66
N ILE A 163 3.78 -28.91 14.68
CA ILE A 163 3.51 -29.41 13.33
C ILE A 163 3.49 -30.94 13.41
N THR A 164 2.32 -31.54 13.20
CA THR A 164 2.12 -33.00 13.27
C THR A 164 2.33 -33.69 11.94
N GLY A 165 2.34 -32.93 10.83
CA GLY A 165 2.69 -33.46 9.51
C GLY A 165 2.83 -32.36 8.48
N LEU A 166 3.70 -32.56 7.49
CA LEU A 166 3.93 -31.60 6.41
C LEU A 166 4.23 -32.36 5.12
N ARG A 167 3.43 -32.14 4.06
CA ARG A 167 3.62 -32.81 2.78
C ARG A 167 3.34 -31.91 1.59
N ALA A 168 4.24 -31.96 0.61
CA ALA A 168 4.06 -31.28 -0.66
C ALA A 168 3.20 -32.14 -1.62
N SER A 169 2.35 -31.49 -2.41
CA SER A 169 1.49 -32.11 -3.41
C SER A 169 1.30 -31.18 -4.60
N ASN A 170 0.89 -31.73 -5.74
CA ASN A 170 0.66 -30.95 -6.95
C ASN A 170 -0.82 -30.57 -7.19
N ASN A 171 -1.67 -30.80 -6.19
CA ASN A 171 -3.10 -30.53 -6.25
C ASN A 171 -3.66 -30.11 -4.89
N ASN A 172 -4.71 -29.30 -4.92
CA ASN A 172 -5.41 -28.80 -3.74
C ASN A 172 -6.78 -29.49 -3.54
N ARG A 173 -6.83 -30.82 -3.69
CA ARG A 173 -8.07 -31.60 -3.52
C ARG A 173 -8.25 -31.98 -2.05
N GLY A 174 -9.46 -31.78 -1.51
CA GLY A 174 -9.78 -32.19 -0.13
C GLY A 174 -9.61 -33.69 0.11
N GLN A 175 -9.82 -34.53 -0.91
CA GLN A 175 -9.58 -35.97 -0.83
C GLN A 175 -8.10 -36.30 -0.60
N THR A 176 -7.18 -35.51 -1.17
CA THR A 176 -5.73 -35.62 -0.92
C THR A 176 -5.44 -35.27 0.53
N VAL A 177 -6.02 -34.19 1.07
CA VAL A 177 -5.82 -33.81 2.48
C VAL A 177 -6.34 -34.90 3.42
N LEU A 178 -7.51 -35.48 3.12
CA LEU A 178 -8.11 -36.55 3.92
C LEU A 178 -7.27 -37.83 3.89
N SER A 179 -6.78 -38.25 2.71
CA SER A 179 -5.92 -39.44 2.63
C SER A 179 -4.60 -39.23 3.35
N LEU A 180 -4.02 -38.03 3.27
CA LEU A 180 -2.81 -37.66 3.98
C LEU A 180 -3.00 -37.69 5.50
N PHE A 181 -4.13 -37.18 5.98
CA PHE A 181 -4.48 -37.18 7.39
C PHE A 181 -4.65 -38.61 7.94
N LEU A 182 -5.27 -39.51 7.18
CA LEU A 182 -5.45 -40.92 7.59
C LEU A 182 -4.18 -41.77 7.46
N SER A 183 -3.19 -41.30 6.71
CA SER A 183 -1.90 -41.99 6.50
C SER A 183 -0.77 -41.50 7.41
N ALA A 184 -1.02 -40.43 8.18
CA ALA A 184 -0.07 -39.82 9.11
C ALA A 184 -0.15 -40.49 10.48
#